data_AF-A0A7S2C158-F1
#
_entry.id   AF-A0A7S2C158-F1
#
_cell.length_a   1.000
_cell.length_b   1.000
_cell.length_c   1.000
_cell.angle_alpha   90.00
_cell.angle_beta   90.00
_cell.angle_gamma   90.00
#
_symmetry.space_group_name_H-M   'P 1'
#
loop_
_entity.id
_entity.type
_entity.pdbx_description
1 polymer ?
#
loop_
_entity_poly.entity_id
_entity_poly.type
_entity_poly.pdbx_seq_one_letter_code
_entity_poly.pdbx_strand_id
1 'polypeptide(L)'
;ETGLSALPAPPDVAFTARCCSARGAVVQEDERKMNMNTIKATAMSDSRRRKIEGLRERERLREYRTRLQSMLNQKLLTKYGDIKTRGSRKNDAIKKTVAAFMKQTGPITDQHLVQLEQQVKQVVADLANPQTSARPASSGSGMPSGNGMVGKLRAQTAGVKKDYNEWTILDAYNAIEAEEGAQATYKKAKSKQREFKTLLDKQVQECSGKGSNEKDEEKQYVAKQNYLLEEWKTGQQKVQMTIRGKLEEEKRAREGQISERQQRKKTELAARRAAEIQELDIVRQEIQRQEQMAIDKKIKEKERLKGIRLENEKERLVRKKRAEEEAAEDQRLMEEYKRKLEQEEVDRANAFKRRLDKLEATGSKWAEEGAGKEQMDVEKRLEAMVLREAAKKDAADEERERRDKAALKYNAKLMAETNKSLMESKVRAGTAQQAEEMKYAQQFRTAGEDYQREEINRKIAKRKAMQAHQAQLMEQIARKKAVDKFAMSGSERKVNAALLNKLTNDPVFMEKLDQKLRAPSRQNRARSSGGLGIGSMG
;
A
#
# COMPACT_ATOMS: atom_id res chain seq x y z
N GLU A 1 -33.85 -49.20 5.42
CA GLU A 1 -33.34 -50.06 4.34
C GLU A 1 -33.76 -49.49 2.99
N THR A 2 -33.02 -49.82 1.92
CA THR A 2 -33.13 -49.35 0.52
C THR A 2 -32.74 -47.89 0.23
N GLY A 3 -31.43 -47.67 0.07
CA GLY A 3 -30.87 -46.52 -0.65
C GLY A 3 -30.50 -46.94 -2.08
N LEU A 4 -31.17 -46.38 -3.08
CA LEU A 4 -30.89 -46.60 -4.50
C LEU A 4 -30.07 -45.42 -5.04
N SER A 5 -28.79 -45.69 -5.21
CA SER A 5 -27.78 -44.84 -5.84
C SER A 5 -27.98 -44.75 -7.35
N ALA A 6 -28.22 -43.54 -7.85
CA ALA A 6 -28.23 -43.21 -9.27
C ALA A 6 -26.79 -43.07 -9.80
N LEU A 7 -26.50 -43.79 -10.89
CA LEU A 7 -25.25 -43.71 -11.66
C LEU A 7 -25.30 -42.56 -12.67
N PRO A 8 -24.22 -41.78 -12.87
CA PRO A 8 -24.12 -40.87 -14.00
C PRO A 8 -23.54 -41.54 -15.26
N ALA A 9 -24.11 -41.19 -16.40
CA ALA A 9 -23.64 -41.48 -17.76
C ALA A 9 -22.49 -40.51 -18.17
N PRO A 10 -21.68 -40.85 -19.19
CA PRO A 10 -20.35 -40.29 -19.41
C PRO A 10 -20.36 -38.95 -20.16
N PRO A 11 -19.34 -38.09 -19.98
CA PRO A 11 -19.13 -36.94 -20.86
C PRO A 11 -18.32 -37.29 -22.11
N ASP A 12 -18.75 -36.69 -23.21
CA ASP A 12 -18.11 -36.69 -24.53
C ASP A 12 -16.63 -36.28 -24.49
N VAL A 13 -15.85 -37.03 -25.26
CA VAL A 13 -14.40 -36.87 -25.42
C VAL A 13 -14.13 -35.74 -26.42
N ALA A 14 -13.92 -34.52 -25.92
CA ALA A 14 -13.32 -33.45 -26.70
C ALA A 14 -11.79 -33.57 -26.65
N PHE A 15 -11.24 -34.12 -27.72
CA PHE A 15 -9.82 -34.22 -28.02
C PHE A 15 -9.19 -32.82 -28.16
N THR A 16 -8.30 -32.43 -27.26
CA THR A 16 -7.28 -31.41 -27.55
C THR A 16 -5.94 -31.82 -26.95
N ALA A 17 -5.01 -32.15 -27.84
CA ALA A 17 -3.61 -32.33 -27.55
C ALA A 17 -2.99 -31.01 -27.07
N ARG A 18 -2.17 -31.08 -26.02
CA ARG A 18 -0.97 -30.22 -25.82
C ARG A 18 -0.14 -30.74 -24.64
N CYS A 19 0.79 -31.62 -24.96
CA CYS A 19 2.05 -31.72 -24.22
C CYS A 19 2.97 -30.55 -24.61
N CYS A 20 3.93 -30.27 -23.72
CA CYS A 20 5.02 -29.29 -23.81
C CYS A 20 4.72 -27.89 -23.26
N SER A 21 5.11 -27.62 -22.00
CA SER A 21 6.18 -26.65 -21.69
C SER A 21 6.22 -26.35 -20.18
N ALA A 22 7.02 -27.11 -19.43
CA ALA A 22 7.27 -26.89 -18.00
C ALA A 22 8.48 -25.96 -17.74
N ARG A 23 8.71 -24.95 -18.60
CA ARG A 23 9.78 -23.94 -18.43
C ARG A 23 9.30 -22.47 -18.58
N GLY A 24 7.99 -22.21 -18.52
CA GLY A 24 7.42 -20.86 -18.71
C GLY A 24 6.83 -20.17 -17.46
N ALA A 25 6.78 -20.85 -16.30
CA ALA A 25 5.97 -20.37 -15.18
C ALA A 25 6.53 -19.13 -14.45
N VAL A 26 7.84 -18.85 -14.54
CA VAL A 26 8.45 -17.69 -13.86
C VAL A 26 8.36 -16.41 -14.71
N VAL A 27 8.32 -16.53 -16.04
CA VAL A 27 8.20 -15.37 -16.96
C VAL A 27 6.74 -14.88 -17.06
N GLN A 28 5.76 -15.80 -16.97
CA GLN A 28 4.33 -15.42 -17.04
C GLN A 28 3.83 -14.63 -15.84
N GLU A 29 4.43 -14.76 -14.64
CA GLU A 29 4.03 -13.93 -13.50
C GLU A 29 4.46 -12.48 -13.65
N ASP A 30 5.62 -12.21 -14.24
CA ASP A 30 6.10 -10.85 -14.46
C ASP A 30 5.41 -10.19 -15.66
N GLU A 31 5.08 -10.96 -16.71
CA GLU A 31 4.19 -10.49 -17.79
C GLU A 31 2.76 -10.23 -17.30
N ARG A 32 2.21 -11.06 -16.40
CA ARG A 32 0.90 -10.80 -15.77
C ARG A 32 0.92 -9.57 -14.86
N LYS A 33 2.00 -9.32 -14.12
CA LYS A 33 2.16 -8.10 -13.29
C LYS A 33 2.32 -6.85 -14.15
N MET A 34 3.06 -6.93 -15.27
CA MET A 34 3.12 -5.83 -16.25
C MET A 34 1.75 -5.59 -16.89
N ASN A 35 1.04 -6.64 -17.31
CA ASN A 35 -0.30 -6.53 -17.91
C ASN A 35 -1.36 -6.01 -16.93
N MET A 36 -1.29 -6.35 -15.64
CA MET A 36 -2.18 -5.79 -14.62
C MET A 36 -1.94 -4.29 -14.40
N ASN A 37 -0.71 -3.80 -14.54
CA ASN A 37 -0.39 -2.39 -14.42
C ASN A 37 -0.80 -1.59 -15.67
N THR A 38 -0.71 -2.17 -16.88
CA THR A 38 -1.26 -1.56 -18.10
C THR A 38 -2.79 -1.57 -18.13
N ILE A 39 -3.45 -2.64 -17.66
CA ILE A 39 -4.92 -2.70 -17.57
C ILE A 39 -5.46 -1.73 -16.51
N LYS A 40 -4.77 -1.56 -15.37
CA LYS A 40 -5.10 -0.52 -14.38
C LYS A 40 -4.89 0.90 -14.92
N ALA A 41 -3.96 1.08 -15.86
CA ALA A 41 -3.74 2.37 -16.52
C ALA A 41 -4.81 2.67 -17.58
N THR A 42 -5.37 1.66 -18.26
CA THR A 42 -6.49 1.83 -19.23
C THR A 42 -7.86 1.93 -18.57
N ALA A 43 -8.01 1.47 -17.32
CA ALA A 43 -9.25 1.58 -16.55
C ALA A 43 -9.42 2.92 -15.80
N MET A 44 -8.44 3.83 -15.87
CA MET A 44 -8.57 5.19 -15.32
C MET A 44 -9.07 6.15 -16.39
N SER A 45 -10.08 6.97 -16.07
CA SER A 45 -10.57 8.01 -16.97
C SER A 45 -9.42 8.93 -17.42
N ASP A 46 -9.44 9.35 -18.70
CA ASP A 46 -8.39 10.19 -19.29
C ASP A 46 -8.12 11.47 -18.48
N SER A 47 -9.14 12.01 -17.82
CA SER A 47 -9.03 13.13 -16.89
C SER A 47 -8.15 12.82 -15.68
N ARG A 48 -8.29 11.62 -15.10
CA ARG A 48 -7.44 11.16 -13.99
C ARG A 48 -6.02 10.86 -14.45
N ARG A 49 -5.86 10.29 -15.66
CA ARG A 49 -4.53 10.05 -16.26
C ARG A 49 -3.77 11.37 -16.47
N ARG A 50 -4.38 12.36 -17.14
CA ARG A 50 -3.81 13.70 -17.33
C ARG A 50 -3.48 14.39 -16.00
N LYS A 51 -4.30 14.21 -14.97
CA LYS A 51 -4.04 14.79 -13.64
C LYS A 51 -2.83 14.15 -12.95
N ILE A 52 -2.64 12.84 -13.09
CA ILE A 52 -1.48 12.12 -12.54
C ILE A 52 -0.22 12.47 -13.33
N GLU A 53 -0.28 12.52 -14.66
CA GLU A 53 0.82 12.96 -15.50
C GLU A 53 1.23 14.40 -15.18
N GLY A 54 0.27 15.32 -15.05
CA GLY A 54 0.55 16.69 -14.63
C GLY A 54 1.04 16.83 -13.18
N LEU A 55 0.81 15.85 -12.31
CA LEU A 55 1.46 15.81 -10.99
C LEU A 55 2.91 15.30 -11.08
N ARG A 56 3.15 14.24 -11.86
CA ARG A 56 4.49 13.71 -12.12
C ARG A 56 5.38 14.73 -12.81
N GLU A 57 4.85 15.48 -13.76
CA GLU A 57 5.59 16.54 -14.46
C GLU A 57 5.92 17.71 -13.51
N ARG A 58 4.99 18.07 -12.61
CA ARG A 58 5.27 19.06 -11.56
C ARG A 58 6.32 18.57 -10.56
N GLU A 59 6.34 17.28 -10.22
CA GLU A 59 7.37 16.69 -9.37
C GLU A 59 8.73 16.67 -10.08
N ARG A 60 8.79 16.25 -11.34
CA ARG A 60 10.02 16.32 -12.15
C ARG A 60 10.56 17.74 -12.26
N LEU A 61 9.70 18.74 -12.48
CA LEU A 61 10.10 20.14 -12.51
C LEU A 61 10.58 20.65 -11.14
N ARG A 62 9.99 20.17 -10.04
CA ARG A 62 10.48 20.49 -8.69
C ARG A 62 11.86 19.90 -8.44
N GLU A 63 12.06 18.62 -8.74
CA GLU A 63 13.35 17.92 -8.62
C GLU A 63 14.43 18.58 -9.47
N TYR A 64 14.10 18.91 -10.73
CA TYR A 64 14.99 19.64 -11.62
C TYR A 64 15.37 21.01 -11.02
N ARG A 65 14.40 21.75 -10.48
CA ARG A 65 14.67 23.04 -9.81
C ARG A 65 15.53 22.90 -8.57
N THR A 66 15.30 21.92 -7.70
CA THR A 66 16.17 21.70 -6.52
C THR A 66 17.59 21.31 -6.93
N ARG A 67 17.73 20.46 -7.97
CA ARG A 67 19.05 20.09 -8.50
C ARG A 67 19.78 21.29 -9.09
N LEU A 68 19.09 22.12 -9.87
CA LEU A 68 19.64 23.35 -10.44
C LEU A 68 20.03 24.35 -9.34
N GLN A 69 19.19 24.52 -8.31
CA GLN A 69 19.50 25.37 -7.15
C GLN A 69 20.78 24.91 -6.44
N SER A 70 20.94 23.61 -6.23
CA SER A 70 22.15 23.04 -5.62
C SER A 70 23.39 23.31 -6.49
N MET A 71 23.27 23.13 -7.80
CA MET A 71 24.37 23.36 -8.75
C MET A 71 24.78 24.85 -8.80
N LEU A 72 23.81 25.76 -8.84
CA LEU A 72 24.06 27.21 -8.84
C LEU A 72 24.69 27.66 -7.53
N ASN A 73 24.19 27.17 -6.39
CA ASN A 73 24.80 27.43 -5.09
C ASN A 73 26.25 26.97 -5.06
N GLN A 74 26.54 25.77 -5.55
CA GLN A 74 27.91 25.25 -5.59
C GLN A 74 28.81 26.13 -6.47
N LYS A 75 28.41 26.44 -7.71
CA LYS A 75 29.23 27.24 -8.63
C LYS A 75 29.47 28.68 -8.12
N LEU A 76 28.43 29.33 -7.59
CA LEU A 76 28.52 30.71 -7.12
C LEU A 76 29.26 30.82 -5.78
N LEU A 77 29.11 29.84 -4.88
CA LEU A 77 29.90 29.79 -3.65
C LEU A 77 31.38 29.52 -3.93
N THR A 78 31.70 28.66 -4.91
CA THR A 78 33.09 28.44 -5.32
C THR A 78 33.70 29.69 -5.96
N LYS A 79 32.92 30.48 -6.70
CA LYS A 79 33.43 31.66 -7.44
C LYS A 79 33.49 32.94 -6.61
N TYR A 80 32.53 33.17 -5.71
CA TYR A 80 32.37 34.43 -4.97
C TYR A 80 32.24 34.26 -3.44
N GLY A 81 32.14 33.03 -2.94
CA GLY A 81 31.98 32.73 -1.52
C GLY A 81 33.30 32.51 -0.78
N ASP A 82 33.23 32.49 0.55
CA ASP A 82 34.36 32.12 1.41
C ASP A 82 34.40 30.60 1.61
N ILE A 83 35.33 29.92 0.93
CA ILE A 83 35.48 28.46 0.99
C ILE A 83 35.89 27.97 2.40
N LYS A 84 36.66 28.79 3.14
CA LYS A 84 37.24 28.42 4.44
C LYS A 84 36.25 28.46 5.61
N THR A 85 35.22 29.30 5.52
CA THR A 85 34.26 29.53 6.61
C THR A 85 32.88 29.01 6.25
N ARG A 86 32.57 27.80 6.71
CA ARG A 86 31.27 27.16 6.56
C ARG A 86 30.23 27.96 7.38
N GLY A 87 29.50 28.86 6.72
CA GLY A 87 28.53 29.78 7.36
C GLY A 87 28.90 31.28 7.34
N SER A 88 29.84 31.71 6.48
CA SER A 88 30.08 33.15 6.25
C SER A 88 28.78 33.88 5.85
N ARG A 89 28.61 35.11 6.34
CA ARG A 89 27.48 36.00 5.96
C ARG A 89 27.40 36.16 4.43
N LYS A 90 28.54 36.16 3.73
CA LYS A 90 28.61 36.19 2.26
C LYS A 90 27.99 34.93 1.65
N ASN A 91 28.33 33.76 2.18
CA ASN A 91 27.80 32.48 1.70
C ASN A 91 26.29 32.38 1.90
N ASP A 92 25.76 32.90 3.00
CA ASP A 92 24.33 32.93 3.26
C ASP A 92 23.59 33.94 2.39
N ALA A 93 24.20 35.09 2.10
CA ALA A 93 23.66 36.07 1.17
C ALA A 93 23.57 35.50 -0.27
N ILE A 94 24.62 34.82 -0.74
CA ILE A 94 24.63 34.13 -2.05
C ILE A 94 23.49 33.10 -2.13
N LYS A 95 23.36 32.23 -1.12
CA LYS A 95 22.29 31.22 -1.07
C LYS A 95 20.89 31.84 -1.08
N LYS A 96 20.70 32.98 -0.40
CA LYS A 96 19.41 33.71 -0.38
C LYS A 96 19.09 34.28 -1.76
N THR A 97 20.05 34.88 -2.45
CA THR A 97 19.86 35.43 -3.81
C THR A 97 19.51 34.31 -4.80
N VAL A 98 20.22 33.18 -4.75
CA VAL A 98 19.90 32.00 -5.57
C VAL A 98 18.51 31.43 -5.24
N ALA A 99 18.15 31.36 -3.95
CA ALA A 99 16.82 30.89 -3.55
C ALA A 99 15.69 31.84 -3.99
N ALA A 100 15.93 33.15 -4.00
CA ALA A 100 14.97 34.14 -4.51
C ALA A 100 14.81 34.03 -6.02
N PHE A 101 15.90 33.84 -6.76
CA PHE A 101 15.89 33.59 -8.20
C PHE A 101 15.07 32.34 -8.57
N MET A 102 15.28 31.22 -7.86
CA MET A 102 14.54 29.97 -8.11
C MET A 102 13.04 30.05 -7.79
N LYS A 103 12.59 31.07 -7.05
CA LYS A 103 11.16 31.32 -6.80
C LYS A 103 10.47 32.06 -7.95
N GLN A 104 11.21 32.68 -8.87
CA GLN A 104 10.60 33.34 -10.03
C GLN A 104 9.93 32.29 -10.92
N THR A 105 8.64 32.49 -11.21
CA THR A 105 7.81 31.59 -12.01
C THR A 105 7.98 31.90 -13.49
N GLY A 106 9.08 31.43 -14.10
CA GLY A 106 9.31 31.53 -15.54
C GLY A 106 10.34 30.51 -16.05
N PRO A 107 10.43 30.30 -17.37
CA PRO A 107 11.54 29.56 -17.98
C PRO A 107 12.85 30.31 -17.70
N ILE A 108 13.88 29.58 -17.25
CA ILE A 108 15.20 30.14 -16.95
C ILE A 108 15.97 30.22 -18.27
N THR A 109 16.19 31.42 -18.78
CA THR A 109 17.03 31.68 -19.96
C THR A 109 18.46 32.01 -19.53
N ASP A 110 19.40 31.95 -20.47
CA ASP A 110 20.81 32.29 -20.19
C ASP A 110 20.97 33.75 -19.72
N GLN A 111 20.14 34.67 -20.21
CA GLN A 111 20.11 36.06 -19.74
C GLN A 111 19.78 36.16 -18.25
N HIS A 112 18.85 35.34 -17.75
CA HIS A 112 18.51 35.31 -16.33
C HIS A 112 19.68 34.81 -15.47
N LEU A 113 20.50 33.88 -15.99
CA LEU A 113 21.70 33.40 -15.29
C LEU A 113 22.79 34.49 -15.20
N VAL A 114 22.96 35.28 -16.26
CA VAL A 114 23.87 36.43 -16.27
C VAL A 114 23.43 37.50 -15.27
N GLN A 115 22.12 37.80 -15.21
CA GLN A 115 21.56 38.74 -14.23
C GLN A 115 21.73 38.23 -12.79
N LEU A 116 21.52 36.94 -12.54
CA LEU A 116 21.77 36.33 -11.24
C LEU A 116 23.23 36.50 -10.81
N GLU A 117 24.18 36.26 -11.72
CA GLU A 117 25.60 36.45 -11.44
C GLU A 117 25.93 37.91 -11.10
N GLN A 118 25.36 38.88 -11.82
CA GLN A 118 25.52 40.31 -11.51
C GLN A 118 24.93 40.68 -10.14
N GLN A 119 23.75 40.18 -9.80
CA GLN A 119 23.13 40.39 -8.49
C GLN A 119 23.98 39.81 -7.36
N VAL A 120 24.55 38.62 -7.57
CA VAL A 120 25.46 38.00 -6.60
C VAL A 120 26.74 38.82 -6.44
N LYS A 121 27.33 39.32 -7.53
CA LYS A 121 28.50 40.22 -7.46
C LYS A 121 28.19 41.49 -6.65
N GLN A 122 27.04 42.11 -6.89
CA GLN A 122 26.64 43.32 -6.17
C GLN A 122 26.49 43.06 -4.67
N VAL A 123 25.75 42.02 -4.29
CA VAL A 123 25.53 41.66 -2.88
C VAL A 123 26.84 41.30 -2.17
N VAL A 124 27.77 40.64 -2.86
CA VAL A 124 29.10 40.32 -2.29
C VAL A 124 29.96 41.59 -2.16
N ALA A 125 29.89 42.53 -3.11
CA ALA A 125 30.59 43.81 -3.05
C ALA A 125 30.06 44.70 -1.91
N ASP A 126 28.74 44.78 -1.73
CA ASP A 126 28.10 45.52 -0.64
C ASP A 126 28.53 44.98 0.74
N LEU A 127 28.73 43.67 0.85
CA LEU A 127 29.23 43.03 2.07
C LEU A 127 30.76 43.17 2.25
N ALA A 128 31.51 43.44 1.19
CA ALA A 128 32.95 43.63 1.22
C ALA A 128 33.35 45.07 1.56
N ASN A 129 32.49 46.06 1.30
CA ASN A 129 32.70 47.47 1.63
C ASN A 129 31.79 47.94 2.78
N PRO A 130 32.15 47.70 4.05
CA PRO A 130 31.47 48.31 5.19
C PRO A 130 31.92 49.78 5.36
N GLN A 131 31.56 50.67 4.44
CA GLN A 131 31.75 52.12 4.63
C GLN A 131 30.50 52.77 5.23
N THR A 132 30.65 53.16 6.50
CA THR A 132 30.12 54.39 7.14
C THR A 132 28.62 54.67 7.06
N SER A 133 27.86 54.19 8.05
CA SER A 133 26.71 54.94 8.57
C SER A 133 27.11 55.60 9.90
N ALA A 134 27.21 56.92 9.88
CA ALA A 134 27.59 57.79 10.97
C ALA A 134 26.69 57.64 12.22
N ARG A 135 27.30 57.81 13.39
CA ARG A 135 26.64 57.99 14.69
C ARG A 135 27.22 59.26 15.32
N PRO A 136 26.42 60.25 15.75
CA PRO A 136 26.94 61.47 16.37
C PRO A 136 27.19 61.21 17.86
N ALA A 137 28.36 61.57 18.36
CA ALA A 137 28.66 61.61 19.78
C ALA A 137 28.90 63.06 20.23
N SER A 138 28.19 63.41 21.29
CA SER A 138 28.09 64.73 21.90
C SER A 138 29.30 65.09 22.78
N SER A 139 29.76 66.34 22.63
CA SER A 139 30.12 67.35 23.65
C SER A 139 30.46 66.92 25.11
N GLY A 140 31.59 67.46 25.60
CA GLY A 140 31.93 67.75 27.01
C GLY A 140 33.45 67.96 27.17
N SER A 141 34.02 69.19 27.10
CA SER A 141 34.25 70.18 28.19
C SER A 141 34.96 69.57 29.42
N GLY A 142 36.09 70.04 29.96
CA GLY A 142 36.94 71.21 29.72
C GLY A 142 38.24 71.15 30.57
N MET A 143 39.33 71.77 30.09
CA MET A 143 40.07 72.88 30.72
C MET A 143 41.19 72.51 31.75
N PRO A 144 42.14 73.43 32.08
CA PRO A 144 43.59 73.19 31.95
C PRO A 144 44.36 73.39 33.27
N SER A 145 45.68 73.16 33.27
CA SER A 145 46.54 73.63 34.36
C SER A 145 47.87 74.17 33.82
N GLY A 146 48.12 75.45 34.09
CA GLY A 146 49.31 76.18 33.68
C GLY A 146 50.36 76.31 34.79
N ASN A 147 51.58 76.64 34.33
CA ASN A 147 52.67 77.45 34.88
C ASN A 147 52.90 77.59 36.40
N GLY A 148 54.18 77.51 36.77
CA GLY A 148 54.70 78.06 38.04
C GLY A 148 56.21 77.88 38.24
N MET A 149 57.03 78.58 37.46
CA MET A 149 58.44 78.93 37.75
C MET A 149 58.48 79.84 39.00
N VAL A 150 59.47 79.72 39.90
CA VAL A 150 60.22 80.82 40.58
C VAL A 150 61.42 80.21 41.33
N GLY A 151 62.61 80.76 41.14
CA GLY A 151 63.83 80.47 41.91
C GLY A 151 64.17 81.52 42.99
N LYS A 152 65.20 81.25 43.79
CA LYS A 152 66.03 82.20 44.57
C LYS A 152 67.21 81.40 45.16
N LEU A 153 68.48 81.61 44.80
CA LEU A 153 69.41 82.73 45.06
C LEU A 153 69.56 83.12 46.55
N ARG A 154 70.67 82.66 47.15
CA ARG A 154 71.77 83.43 47.77
C ARG A 154 71.48 84.39 48.95
N ALA A 155 72.13 84.12 50.10
CA ALA A 155 72.83 85.06 51.01
C ALA A 155 73.53 84.20 52.09
N GLN A 156 74.86 84.12 52.24
CA GLN A 156 75.82 85.08 52.82
C GLN A 156 75.35 85.76 54.12
N THR A 157 75.90 85.31 55.26
CA THR A 157 76.28 86.10 56.44
C THR A 157 77.49 85.38 57.09
N ALA A 158 78.72 85.87 56.98
CA ALA A 158 79.32 87.04 57.62
C ALA A 158 79.22 86.99 59.15
N GLY A 159 80.27 86.44 59.78
CA GLY A 159 80.51 86.60 61.21
C GLY A 159 80.99 88.02 61.49
N VAL A 160 80.28 88.72 62.36
CA VAL A 160 80.75 89.93 63.06
C VAL A 160 80.06 89.92 64.42
N LYS A 161 80.84 89.76 65.50
CA LYS A 161 80.39 90.06 66.86
C LYS A 161 80.18 91.57 66.94
N LYS A 162 78.95 92.02 67.22
CA LYS A 162 78.62 93.40 67.56
C LYS A 162 77.58 93.38 68.68
N ASP A 163 77.83 94.20 69.69
CA ASP A 163 76.91 94.45 70.79
C ASP A 163 75.54 94.86 70.23
N TYR A 164 74.51 94.09 70.60
CA TYR A 164 73.17 94.22 70.03
C TYR A 164 72.40 95.35 70.71
N ASN A 165 71.83 96.23 69.87
CA ASN A 165 70.86 97.24 70.28
C ASN A 165 69.54 96.55 70.63
N GLU A 166 68.85 96.98 71.69
CA GLU A 166 67.61 96.37 72.22
C GLU A 166 66.50 96.24 71.16
N TRP A 167 66.47 97.18 70.20
CA TRP A 167 65.56 97.13 69.04
C TRP A 167 65.86 95.98 68.08
N THR A 168 67.13 95.59 67.92
CA THR A 168 67.51 94.45 67.07
C THR A 168 67.15 93.11 67.74
N ILE A 169 67.13 93.07 69.07
CA ILE A 169 66.66 91.91 69.85
C ILE A 169 65.13 91.78 69.72
N LEU A 170 64.39 92.89 69.76
CA LEU A 170 62.94 92.89 69.53
C LEU A 170 62.58 92.50 68.09
N ASP A 171 63.32 92.97 67.07
CA ASP A 171 63.12 92.53 65.68
C ASP A 171 63.46 91.06 65.49
N ALA A 172 64.52 90.56 66.13
CA ALA A 172 64.85 89.13 66.13
C ALA A 172 63.76 88.31 66.84
N TYR A 173 63.21 88.81 67.95
CA TYR A 173 62.10 88.16 68.66
C TYR A 173 60.84 88.12 67.81
N ASN A 174 60.43 89.23 67.18
CA ASN A 174 59.28 89.27 66.27
C ASN A 174 59.50 88.39 65.03
N ALA A 175 60.74 88.31 64.52
CA ALA A 175 61.10 87.41 63.44
C ALA A 175 60.99 85.94 63.85
N ILE A 176 61.44 85.59 65.07
CA ILE A 176 61.30 84.24 65.65
C ILE A 176 59.82 83.92 65.86
N GLU A 177 59.02 84.83 66.41
CA GLU A 177 57.58 84.61 66.65
C GLU A 177 56.82 84.44 65.33
N ALA A 178 57.17 85.22 64.30
CA ALA A 178 56.62 85.05 62.95
C ALA A 178 57.06 83.72 62.31
N GLU A 179 58.31 83.30 62.52
CA GLU A 179 58.85 82.04 62.01
C GLU A 179 58.24 80.82 62.73
N GLU A 180 58.03 80.90 64.05
CA GLU A 180 57.30 79.91 64.85
C GLU A 180 55.81 79.85 64.46
N GLY A 181 55.18 81.00 64.23
CA GLY A 181 53.82 81.09 63.68
C GLY A 181 53.70 80.46 62.29
N ALA A 182 54.67 80.71 61.40
CA ALA A 182 54.77 80.09 60.09
C ALA A 182 55.02 78.57 60.18
N GLN A 183 55.87 78.13 61.11
CA GLN A 183 56.08 76.70 61.36
C GLN A 183 54.83 76.03 61.93
N ALA A 184 54.12 76.68 62.85
CA ALA A 184 52.89 76.15 63.44
C ALA A 184 51.77 76.02 62.39
N THR A 185 51.61 77.03 61.52
CA THR A 185 50.65 76.97 60.41
C THR A 185 51.03 75.90 59.38
N TYR A 186 52.32 75.76 59.05
CA TYR A 186 52.82 74.68 58.18
C TYR A 186 52.60 73.29 58.79
N LYS A 187 52.91 73.10 60.08
CA LYS A 187 52.66 71.83 60.81
C LYS A 187 51.17 71.49 60.83
N LYS A 188 50.30 72.47 61.09
CA LYS A 188 48.83 72.31 61.02
C LYS A 188 48.35 71.95 59.61
N ALA A 189 48.86 72.62 58.56
CA ALA A 189 48.53 72.30 57.18
C ALA A 189 48.98 70.88 56.78
N LYS A 190 50.18 70.46 57.21
CA LYS A 190 50.72 69.13 56.96
C LYS A 190 49.98 68.03 57.75
N SER A 191 49.52 68.32 58.97
CA SER A 191 48.63 67.42 59.73
C SER A 191 47.31 67.22 59.00
N LYS A 192 46.64 68.31 58.61
CA LYS A 192 45.40 68.27 57.82
C LYS A 192 45.60 67.52 56.50
N GLN A 193 46.72 67.72 55.82
CA GLN A 193 47.04 66.99 54.58
C GLN A 193 47.19 65.48 54.83
N ARG A 194 47.83 65.07 55.93
CA ARG A 194 47.92 63.65 56.32
C ARG A 194 46.55 63.07 56.64
N GLU A 195 45.72 63.80 57.38
CA GLU A 195 44.34 63.41 57.70
C GLU A 195 43.52 63.22 56.42
N PHE A 196 43.55 64.20 55.49
CA PHE A 196 42.88 64.09 54.19
C PHE A 196 43.38 62.91 53.37
N LYS A 197 44.69 62.66 53.35
CA LYS A 197 45.26 61.50 52.67
C LYS A 197 44.73 60.20 53.27
N THR A 198 44.75 60.05 54.60
CA THR A 198 44.23 58.85 55.26
C THR A 198 42.74 58.65 54.99
N LEU A 199 41.96 59.73 54.90
CA LEU A 199 40.53 59.69 54.60
C LEU A 199 40.26 59.28 53.15
N LEU A 200 41.04 59.81 52.20
CA LEU A 200 40.98 59.43 50.79
C LEU A 200 41.41 57.97 50.57
N ASP A 201 42.51 57.54 51.19
CA ASP A 201 42.98 56.16 51.11
C ASP A 201 41.93 55.18 51.67
N LYS A 202 41.27 55.55 52.78
CA LYS A 202 40.14 54.79 53.34
C LYS A 202 38.94 54.74 52.37
N GLN A 203 38.56 55.86 51.76
CA GLN A 203 37.49 55.88 50.76
C GLN A 203 37.82 55.05 49.52
N VAL A 204 39.06 55.10 49.04
CA VAL A 204 39.51 54.26 47.92
C VAL A 204 39.46 52.78 48.29
N GLN A 205 39.85 52.40 49.51
CA GLN A 205 39.78 51.03 49.98
C GLN A 205 38.33 50.55 50.14
N GLU A 206 37.42 51.38 50.66
CA GLU A 206 35.99 51.07 50.77
C GLU A 206 35.33 50.94 49.38
N CYS A 207 35.65 51.81 48.43
CA CYS A 207 35.17 51.71 47.05
C CYS A 207 35.72 50.47 46.33
N SER A 208 37.00 50.14 46.54
CA SER A 208 37.65 48.93 46.05
C SER A 208 36.98 47.67 46.61
N GLY A 209 36.73 47.62 47.92
CA GLY A 209 36.06 46.50 48.59
C GLY A 209 34.63 46.29 48.10
N LYS A 210 33.86 47.37 47.92
CA LYS A 210 32.51 47.32 47.33
C LYS A 210 32.53 46.73 45.92
N GLY A 211 33.45 47.17 45.07
CA GLY A 211 33.62 46.63 43.73
C GLY A 211 34.05 45.16 43.69
N SER A 212 34.75 44.65 44.72
CA SER A 212 35.05 43.21 44.84
C SER A 212 33.82 42.41 45.24
N ASN A 213 33.06 42.88 46.21
CA ASN A 213 31.84 42.21 46.67
C ASN A 213 30.80 42.15 45.55
N GLU A 214 30.57 43.24 44.81
CA GLU A 214 29.67 43.28 43.66
C GLU A 214 30.08 42.26 42.57
N LYS A 215 31.39 42.11 42.30
CA LYS A 215 31.89 41.11 41.36
C LYS A 215 31.66 39.68 41.84
N ASP A 216 31.80 39.41 43.14
CA ASP A 216 31.58 38.08 43.68
C ASP A 216 30.10 37.74 43.75
N GLU A 217 29.23 38.70 44.05
CA GLU A 217 27.78 38.58 43.92
C GLU A 217 27.37 38.32 42.45
N GLU A 218 27.95 39.04 41.49
CA GLU A 218 27.72 38.82 40.06
C GLU A 218 28.16 37.41 39.62
N LYS A 219 29.34 36.96 40.06
CA LYS A 219 29.80 35.59 39.80
C LYS A 219 28.86 34.55 40.39
N GLN A 220 28.40 34.73 41.62
CA GLN A 220 27.43 33.82 42.25
C GLN A 220 26.10 33.81 41.52
N TYR A 221 25.63 34.97 41.07
CA TYR A 221 24.41 35.10 40.28
C TYR A 221 24.54 34.35 38.94
N VAL A 222 25.65 34.55 38.21
CA VAL A 222 25.92 33.84 36.95
C VAL A 222 26.04 32.33 37.19
N ALA A 223 26.73 31.90 38.26
CA ALA A 223 26.83 30.49 38.62
C ALA A 223 25.45 29.87 38.90
N LYS A 224 24.57 30.59 39.62
CA LYS A 224 23.19 30.16 39.87
C LYS A 224 22.36 30.08 38.59
N GLN A 225 22.49 31.05 37.68
CA GLN A 225 21.83 30.98 36.38
C GLN A 225 22.31 29.78 35.55
N ASN A 226 23.62 29.53 35.52
CA ASN A 226 24.19 28.38 34.83
C ASN A 226 23.70 27.06 35.44
N TYR A 227 23.62 26.96 36.77
CA TYR A 227 23.06 25.81 37.45
C TYR A 227 21.60 25.55 37.03
N LEU A 228 20.75 26.57 37.07
CA LEU A 228 19.35 26.46 36.66
C LEU A 228 19.20 26.07 35.18
N LEU A 229 20.09 26.60 34.32
CA LEU A 229 20.13 26.26 32.90
C LEU A 229 20.49 24.78 32.70
N GLU A 230 21.49 24.27 33.41
CA GLU A 230 21.90 22.85 33.33
C GLU A 230 20.83 21.92 33.92
N GLU A 231 20.18 22.30 35.03
CA GLU A 231 19.04 21.56 35.57
C GLU A 231 17.88 21.50 34.57
N TRP A 232 17.59 22.61 33.88
CA TRP A 232 16.58 22.62 32.83
C TRP A 232 16.97 21.75 31.62
N LYS A 233 18.24 21.81 31.17
CA LYS A 233 18.74 20.97 30.06
C LYS A 233 18.67 19.48 30.40
N THR A 234 19.10 19.09 31.61
CA THR A 234 19.03 17.70 32.07
C THR A 234 17.58 17.24 32.22
N GLY A 235 16.68 18.11 32.69
CA GLY A 235 15.23 17.86 32.68
C GLY A 235 14.68 17.62 31.27
N GLN A 236 15.04 18.47 30.30
CA GLN A 236 14.65 18.29 28.89
C GLN A 236 15.20 16.99 28.29
N GLN A 237 16.45 16.66 28.57
CA GLN A 237 17.05 15.40 28.12
C GLN A 237 16.31 14.18 28.70
N LYS A 238 15.95 14.20 29.99
CA LYS A 238 15.15 13.14 30.62
C LYS A 238 13.79 12.99 29.92
N VAL A 239 13.09 14.09 29.67
CA VAL A 239 11.81 14.08 28.95
C VAL A 239 11.97 13.50 27.53
N GLN A 240 13.01 13.91 26.80
CA GLN A 240 13.30 13.37 25.47
C GLN A 240 13.60 11.87 25.51
N MET A 241 14.39 11.40 26.49
CA MET A 241 14.68 9.98 26.69
C MET A 241 13.41 9.19 27.01
N THR A 242 12.51 9.71 27.85
CA THR A 242 11.22 9.07 28.13
C THR A 242 10.33 9.00 26.89
N ILE A 243 10.26 10.08 26.09
CA ILE A 243 9.49 10.08 24.83
C ILE A 243 10.06 9.06 23.85
N ARG A 244 11.40 9.03 23.71
CA ARG A 244 12.08 8.07 22.85
C ARG A 244 11.86 6.63 23.31
N GLY A 245 11.95 6.36 24.61
CA GLY A 245 11.65 5.04 25.19
C GLY A 245 10.23 4.58 24.87
N LYS A 246 9.22 5.44 25.06
CA LYS A 246 7.83 5.13 24.69
C LYS A 246 7.64 4.84 23.20
N LEU A 247 8.31 5.60 22.33
CA LEU A 247 8.28 5.36 20.88
C LEU A 247 8.95 4.04 20.50
N GLU A 248 10.05 3.68 21.14
CA GLU A 248 10.75 2.41 20.93
C GLU A 248 9.91 1.21 21.42
N GLU A 249 9.23 1.33 22.57
CA GLU A 249 8.28 0.33 23.08
C GLU A 249 7.09 0.15 22.14
N GLU A 250 6.48 1.25 21.66
CA GLU A 250 5.38 1.19 20.71
C GLU A 250 5.81 0.55 19.38
N LYS A 251 7.00 0.91 18.89
CA LYS A 251 7.60 0.29 17.70
C LYS A 251 7.79 -1.22 17.91
N ARG A 252 8.35 -1.65 19.05
CA ARG A 252 8.53 -3.07 19.39
C ARG A 252 7.19 -3.81 19.46
N ALA A 253 6.16 -3.19 20.03
CA ALA A 253 4.81 -3.76 20.07
C ALA A 253 4.22 -3.95 18.66
N ARG A 254 4.37 -2.95 17.79
CA ARG A 254 3.92 -3.03 16.38
C ARG A 254 4.68 -4.11 15.61
N GLU A 255 6.00 -4.21 15.79
CA GLU A 255 6.82 -5.26 15.18
C GLU A 255 6.39 -6.66 15.66
N GLY A 256 6.08 -6.81 16.95
CA GLY A 256 5.51 -8.03 17.52
C GLY A 256 4.18 -8.42 16.86
N GLN A 257 3.24 -7.48 16.75
CA GLN A 257 1.94 -7.70 16.08
C GLN A 257 2.10 -8.07 14.60
N ILE A 258 3.05 -7.44 13.90
CA ILE A 258 3.34 -7.76 12.49
C ILE A 258 3.89 -9.19 12.38
N SER A 259 4.85 -9.55 13.23
CA SER A 259 5.43 -10.89 13.27
C SER A 259 4.37 -11.96 13.55
N GLU A 260 3.53 -11.74 14.57
CA GLU A 260 2.44 -12.65 14.92
C GLU A 260 1.45 -12.82 13.75
N ARG A 261 1.04 -11.73 13.09
CA ARG A 261 0.16 -11.79 11.91
C ARG A 261 0.81 -12.55 10.76
N GLN A 262 2.10 -12.37 10.52
CA GLN A 262 2.84 -13.12 9.51
C GLN A 262 2.89 -14.62 9.86
N GLN A 263 3.12 -14.95 11.12
CA GLN A 263 3.17 -16.34 11.59
C GLN A 263 1.80 -17.01 11.44
N ARG A 264 0.71 -16.35 11.87
CA ARG A 264 -0.67 -16.82 11.67
C ARG A 264 -0.99 -17.06 10.19
N LYS A 265 -0.57 -16.14 9.31
CA LYS A 265 -0.76 -16.30 7.86
C LYS A 265 0.05 -17.45 7.29
N LYS A 266 1.28 -17.66 7.76
CA LYS A 266 2.12 -18.81 7.36
C LYS A 266 1.51 -20.13 7.83
N THR A 267 1.02 -20.21 9.07
CA THR A 267 0.36 -21.42 9.58
C THR A 267 -0.95 -21.69 8.86
N GLU A 268 -1.76 -20.66 8.57
CA GLU A 268 -3.00 -20.81 7.80
C GLU A 268 -2.70 -21.29 6.37
N LEU A 269 -1.69 -20.72 5.71
CA LEU A 269 -1.28 -21.16 4.37
C LEU A 269 -0.74 -22.60 4.38
N ALA A 270 0.03 -22.98 5.40
CA ALA A 270 0.52 -24.34 5.57
C ALA A 270 -0.64 -25.33 5.81
N ALA A 271 -1.62 -24.95 6.64
CA ALA A 271 -2.82 -25.76 6.89
C ALA A 271 -3.67 -25.93 5.63
N ARG A 272 -3.89 -24.85 4.85
CA ARG A 272 -4.60 -24.92 3.56
C ARG A 272 -3.89 -25.84 2.58
N ARG A 273 -2.56 -25.70 2.43
CA ARG A 273 -1.76 -26.59 1.58
C ARG A 273 -1.86 -28.05 2.03
N ALA A 274 -1.82 -28.30 3.33
CA ALA A 274 -1.97 -29.66 3.86
C ALA A 274 -3.35 -30.24 3.54
N ALA A 275 -4.43 -29.45 3.67
CA ALA A 275 -5.78 -29.86 3.29
C ALA A 275 -5.90 -30.11 1.78
N GLU A 276 -5.38 -29.20 0.94
CA GLU A 276 -5.36 -29.37 -0.52
C GLU A 276 -4.60 -30.65 -0.94
N ILE A 277 -3.46 -30.95 -0.28
CA ILE A 277 -2.70 -32.18 -0.54
C ILE A 277 -3.53 -33.41 -0.17
N GLN A 278 -4.19 -33.40 1.00
CA GLN A 278 -5.07 -34.50 1.42
C GLN A 278 -6.23 -34.73 0.45
N GLU A 279 -6.88 -33.65 -0.01
CA GLU A 279 -7.95 -33.72 -1.01
C GLU A 279 -7.45 -34.30 -2.33
N LEU A 280 -6.28 -33.85 -2.81
CA LEU A 280 -5.66 -34.39 -4.02
C LEU A 280 -5.31 -35.87 -3.88
N ASP A 281 -4.87 -36.31 -2.71
CA ASP A 281 -4.56 -37.73 -2.47
C ASP A 281 -5.82 -38.59 -2.42
N ILE A 282 -6.93 -38.09 -1.85
CA ILE A 282 -8.24 -38.75 -1.92
C ILE A 282 -8.70 -38.89 -3.38
N VAL A 283 -8.58 -37.82 -4.17
CA VAL A 283 -8.95 -37.85 -5.60
C VAL A 283 -8.07 -38.83 -6.38
N ARG A 284 -6.76 -38.88 -6.11
CA ARG A 284 -5.84 -39.84 -6.73
C ARG A 284 -6.23 -41.29 -6.40
N GLN A 285 -6.57 -41.57 -5.14
CA GLN A 285 -7.02 -42.89 -4.72
C GLN A 285 -8.32 -43.28 -5.42
N GLU A 286 -9.27 -42.35 -5.56
CA GLU A 286 -10.53 -42.62 -6.25
C GLU A 286 -10.32 -42.85 -7.76
N ILE A 287 -9.44 -42.09 -8.41
CA ILE A 287 -9.06 -42.33 -9.82
C ILE A 287 -8.46 -43.73 -9.97
N GLN A 288 -7.49 -44.11 -9.12
CA GLN A 288 -6.89 -45.44 -9.16
C GLN A 288 -7.93 -46.55 -8.94
N ARG A 289 -8.88 -46.34 -8.01
CA ARG A 289 -9.99 -47.27 -7.77
C ARG A 289 -10.86 -47.42 -9.02
N GLN A 290 -11.17 -46.32 -9.69
CA GLN A 290 -11.96 -46.34 -10.93
C GLN A 290 -11.22 -47.01 -12.09
N GLU A 291 -9.91 -46.76 -12.22
CA GLU A 291 -9.05 -47.44 -13.19
C GLU A 291 -9.03 -48.95 -12.94
N GLN A 292 -8.87 -49.38 -11.69
CA GLN A 292 -8.89 -50.80 -11.34
C GLN A 292 -10.25 -51.43 -11.65
N MET A 293 -11.36 -50.77 -11.30
CA MET A 293 -12.70 -51.25 -11.66
C MET A 293 -12.90 -51.35 -13.18
N ALA A 294 -12.33 -50.42 -13.95
CA ALA A 294 -12.40 -50.47 -15.41
C ALA A 294 -11.57 -51.63 -15.98
N ILE A 295 -10.39 -51.90 -15.42
CA ILE A 295 -9.55 -53.05 -15.77
C ILE A 295 -10.30 -54.35 -15.44
N ASP A 296 -10.85 -54.47 -14.23
CA ASP A 296 -11.59 -55.66 -13.80
C ASP A 296 -12.82 -55.91 -14.69
N LYS A 297 -13.55 -54.86 -15.10
CA LYS A 297 -14.64 -54.97 -16.09
C LYS A 297 -14.14 -55.49 -17.44
N LYS A 298 -13.00 -55.00 -17.93
CA LYS A 298 -12.38 -55.50 -19.18
C LYS A 298 -11.97 -56.97 -19.06
N ILE A 299 -11.43 -57.39 -17.91
CA ILE A 299 -11.06 -58.78 -17.65
C ILE A 299 -12.31 -59.66 -17.66
N LYS A 300 -13.36 -59.30 -16.91
CA LYS A 300 -14.64 -60.02 -16.87
C LYS A 300 -15.28 -60.14 -18.24
N GLU A 301 -15.27 -59.06 -19.04
CA GLU A 301 -15.80 -59.11 -20.40
C GLU A 301 -14.97 -60.02 -21.31
N LYS A 302 -13.64 -59.99 -21.17
CA LYS A 302 -12.74 -60.90 -21.90
C LYS A 302 -13.00 -62.36 -21.52
N GLU A 303 -13.25 -62.66 -20.25
CA GLU A 303 -13.62 -64.00 -19.78
C GLU A 303 -14.99 -64.43 -20.31
N ARG A 304 -15.99 -63.55 -20.28
CA ARG A 304 -17.32 -63.79 -20.85
C ARG A 304 -17.22 -64.13 -22.35
N LEU A 305 -16.48 -63.34 -23.11
CA LEU A 305 -16.24 -63.57 -24.54
C LEU A 305 -15.49 -64.88 -24.81
N LYS A 306 -14.52 -65.24 -23.96
CA LYS A 306 -13.86 -66.56 -24.02
C LYS A 306 -14.86 -67.69 -23.77
N GLY A 307 -15.75 -67.54 -22.79
CA GLY A 307 -16.84 -68.50 -22.51
C GLY A 307 -17.75 -68.71 -23.71
N ILE A 308 -18.23 -67.63 -24.33
CA ILE A 308 -19.07 -67.68 -25.53
C ILE A 308 -18.33 -68.37 -26.69
N ARG A 309 -17.02 -68.10 -26.88
CA ARG A 309 -16.24 -68.78 -27.93
C ARG A 309 -16.19 -70.30 -27.71
N LEU A 310 -15.96 -70.74 -26.47
CA LEU A 310 -15.95 -72.16 -26.13
C LEU A 310 -17.33 -72.81 -26.30
N GLU A 311 -18.40 -72.09 -25.97
CA GLU A 311 -19.78 -72.56 -26.19
C GLU A 311 -20.11 -72.68 -27.69
N ASN A 312 -19.79 -71.67 -28.49
CA ASN A 312 -19.97 -71.69 -29.94
C ASN A 312 -19.15 -72.82 -30.60
N GLU A 313 -17.94 -73.09 -30.10
CA GLU A 313 -17.11 -74.19 -30.58
C GLU A 313 -17.73 -75.55 -30.26
N LYS A 314 -18.25 -75.73 -29.03
CA LYS A 314 -19.00 -76.93 -28.66
C LYS A 314 -20.26 -77.10 -29.51
N GLU A 315 -21.03 -76.04 -29.72
CA GLU A 315 -22.23 -76.08 -30.56
C GLU A 315 -21.88 -76.42 -32.01
N ARG A 316 -20.79 -75.86 -32.55
CA ARG A 316 -20.29 -76.22 -33.88
C ARG A 316 -19.92 -77.69 -33.98
N LEU A 317 -19.26 -78.26 -32.96
CA LEU A 317 -18.95 -79.69 -32.90
C LEU A 317 -20.23 -80.54 -32.84
N VAL A 318 -21.22 -80.14 -32.05
CA VAL A 318 -22.52 -80.84 -31.98
C VAL A 318 -23.24 -80.78 -33.33
N ARG A 319 -23.29 -79.62 -33.99
CA ARG A 319 -23.88 -79.48 -35.32
C ARG A 319 -23.14 -80.33 -36.36
N LYS A 320 -21.81 -80.38 -36.29
CA LYS A 320 -21.02 -81.23 -37.17
C LYS A 320 -21.33 -82.71 -36.97
N LYS A 321 -21.42 -83.17 -35.71
CA LYS A 321 -21.82 -84.55 -35.40
C LYS A 321 -23.22 -84.88 -35.90
N ARG A 322 -24.20 -84.00 -35.68
CA ARG A 322 -25.55 -84.17 -36.22
C ARG A 322 -25.57 -84.24 -37.74
N ALA A 323 -24.82 -83.38 -38.41
CA ALA A 323 -24.70 -83.42 -39.87
C ALA A 323 -24.02 -84.72 -40.35
N GLU A 324 -23.03 -85.23 -39.62
CA GLU A 324 -22.40 -86.53 -39.91
C GLU A 324 -23.37 -87.70 -39.67
N GLU A 325 -24.19 -87.64 -38.61
CA GLU A 325 -25.25 -88.61 -38.30
C GLU A 325 -26.37 -88.58 -39.34
N GLU A 326 -26.89 -87.40 -39.69
CA GLU A 326 -27.89 -87.20 -40.74
C GLU A 326 -27.37 -87.67 -42.11
N ALA A 327 -26.11 -87.37 -42.46
CA ALA A 327 -25.51 -87.87 -43.69
C ALA A 327 -25.34 -89.40 -43.69
N ALA A 328 -25.04 -90.02 -42.55
CA ALA A 328 -24.98 -91.47 -42.42
C ALA A 328 -26.37 -92.11 -42.50
N GLU A 329 -27.39 -91.48 -41.92
CA GLU A 329 -28.80 -91.90 -42.04
C GLU A 329 -29.30 -91.76 -43.48
N ASP A 330 -28.97 -90.67 -44.17
CA ASP A 330 -29.27 -90.48 -45.60
C ASP A 330 -28.57 -91.52 -46.47
N GLN A 331 -27.30 -91.82 -46.20
CA GLN A 331 -26.58 -92.90 -46.88
C GLN A 331 -27.25 -94.25 -46.64
N ARG A 332 -27.63 -94.54 -45.40
CA ARG A 332 -28.36 -95.76 -45.06
C ARG A 332 -29.72 -95.82 -45.77
N LEU A 333 -30.46 -94.71 -45.83
CA LEU A 333 -31.72 -94.63 -46.57
C LEU A 333 -31.51 -94.82 -48.07
N MET A 334 -30.44 -94.26 -48.64
CA MET A 334 -30.08 -94.49 -50.05
C MET A 334 -29.69 -95.95 -50.31
N GLU A 335 -29.00 -96.60 -49.38
CA GLU A 335 -28.68 -98.03 -49.46
C GLU A 335 -29.94 -98.89 -49.31
N GLU A 336 -30.84 -98.56 -48.39
CA GLU A 336 -32.15 -99.21 -48.25
C GLU A 336 -33.01 -99.02 -49.50
N TYR A 337 -33.01 -97.82 -50.09
CA TYR A 337 -33.70 -97.52 -51.33
C TYR A 337 -33.05 -98.21 -52.54
N LYS A 338 -31.73 -98.24 -52.61
CA LYS A 338 -30.97 -98.99 -53.61
C LYS A 338 -31.26 -100.48 -53.48
N ARG A 339 -31.27 -101.01 -52.26
CA ARG A 339 -31.63 -102.41 -51.99
C ARG A 339 -33.07 -102.69 -52.35
N LYS A 340 -33.99 -101.74 -52.13
CA LYS A 340 -35.37 -101.82 -52.60
C LYS A 340 -35.45 -101.81 -54.13
N LEU A 341 -34.69 -100.96 -54.81
CA LEU A 341 -34.58 -100.95 -56.28
C LEU A 341 -33.95 -102.23 -56.82
N GLU A 342 -32.89 -102.74 -56.20
CA GLU A 342 -32.27 -104.02 -56.52
C GLU A 342 -33.25 -105.16 -56.27
N GLN A 343 -34.07 -105.08 -55.22
CA GLN A 343 -35.13 -106.04 -54.94
C GLN A 343 -36.27 -105.91 -55.96
N GLU A 344 -36.63 -104.71 -56.40
CA GLU A 344 -37.57 -104.47 -57.49
C GLU A 344 -36.99 -104.86 -58.85
N GLU A 345 -35.67 -104.82 -59.04
CA GLU A 345 -34.96 -105.30 -60.23
C GLU A 345 -34.81 -106.81 -60.22
N VAL A 346 -34.57 -107.42 -59.05
CA VAL A 346 -34.64 -108.86 -58.84
C VAL A 346 -36.09 -109.32 -59.00
N ASP A 347 -37.07 -108.57 -58.51
CA ASP A 347 -38.48 -108.86 -58.69
C ASP A 347 -38.93 -108.56 -60.12
N ARG A 348 -38.34 -107.58 -60.82
CA ARG A 348 -38.53 -107.36 -62.26
C ARG A 348 -37.84 -108.44 -63.07
N ALA A 349 -36.66 -108.89 -62.71
CA ALA A 349 -35.93 -109.96 -63.37
C ALA A 349 -36.59 -111.30 -63.07
N ASN A 350 -37.11 -111.50 -61.87
CA ASN A 350 -37.97 -112.63 -61.49
C ASN A 350 -39.34 -112.49 -62.13
N ALA A 351 -39.88 -111.30 -62.35
CA ALA A 351 -41.12 -111.07 -63.09
C ALA A 351 -40.90 -111.18 -64.59
N PHE A 352 -39.68 -110.92 -65.08
CA PHE A 352 -39.25 -111.08 -66.47
C PHE A 352 -38.96 -112.55 -66.75
N LYS A 353 -38.31 -113.25 -65.81
CA LYS A 353 -38.13 -114.70 -65.77
C LYS A 353 -39.47 -115.40 -65.62
N ARG A 354 -40.31 -114.95 -64.68
CA ARG A 354 -41.72 -115.35 -64.60
C ARG A 354 -42.46 -114.93 -65.86
N ARG A 355 -42.17 -113.83 -66.56
CA ARG A 355 -42.78 -113.48 -67.86
C ARG A 355 -42.20 -114.28 -69.01
N LEU A 356 -41.04 -114.91 -68.86
CA LEU A 356 -40.43 -115.84 -69.81
C LEU A 356 -41.07 -117.22 -69.60
N ASP A 357 -41.10 -117.70 -68.35
CA ASP A 357 -41.83 -118.88 -67.87
C ASP A 357 -43.36 -118.72 -68.10
N LYS A 358 -43.86 -117.48 -68.08
CA LYS A 358 -45.26 -117.11 -68.37
C LYS A 358 -45.40 -116.58 -69.79
N LEU A 359 -44.39 -116.34 -70.62
CA LEU A 359 -44.58 -116.25 -72.09
C LEU A 359 -44.74 -117.66 -72.62
N GLU A 360 -44.03 -118.60 -72.01
CA GLU A 360 -44.20 -120.05 -72.18
C GLU A 360 -45.55 -120.53 -71.59
N ALA A 361 -46.03 -119.96 -70.48
CA ALA A 361 -47.34 -120.31 -69.88
C ALA A 361 -48.52 -119.34 -70.20
N THR A 362 -48.30 -118.22 -70.88
CA THR A 362 -49.32 -117.22 -71.28
C THR A 362 -49.12 -116.70 -72.72
N GLY A 363 -48.85 -117.64 -73.64
CA GLY A 363 -49.58 -117.69 -74.91
C GLY A 363 -51.09 -117.98 -74.74
N SER A 364 -51.59 -117.97 -73.50
CA SER A 364 -52.96 -118.32 -73.13
C SER A 364 -53.44 -117.60 -71.87
N LYS A 365 -53.31 -116.25 -71.78
CA LYS A 365 -54.21 -115.34 -71.03
C LYS A 365 -53.59 -113.94 -70.87
N TRP A 366 -53.76 -113.13 -71.91
CA TRP A 366 -53.99 -111.69 -71.78
C TRP A 366 -55.49 -111.49 -71.58
N ALA A 367 -55.92 -110.93 -70.45
CA ALA A 367 -57.13 -110.12 -70.31
C ALA A 367 -57.39 -109.82 -68.83
N GLU A 368 -57.63 -108.54 -68.53
CA GLU A 368 -58.35 -108.00 -67.37
C GLU A 368 -57.62 -107.99 -66.01
N GLU A 369 -57.52 -106.91 -65.23
CA GLU A 369 -57.89 -105.48 -65.23
C GLU A 369 -57.45 -105.03 -63.80
N GLY A 370 -57.00 -103.82 -63.44
CA GLY A 370 -57.31 -102.46 -63.88
C GLY A 370 -57.47 -101.59 -62.62
N ALA A 371 -56.35 -101.21 -61.98
CA ALA A 371 -56.29 -100.44 -60.73
C ALA A 371 -56.30 -98.91 -61.01
N GLY A 372 -57.39 -98.22 -60.65
CA GLY A 372 -57.53 -96.77 -60.90
C GLY A 372 -58.34 -95.98 -59.85
N LYS A 373 -58.76 -96.59 -58.75
CA LYS A 373 -59.64 -95.92 -57.76
C LYS A 373 -58.96 -95.56 -56.43
N GLU A 374 -57.87 -96.21 -56.05
CA GLU A 374 -57.14 -95.93 -54.80
C GLU A 374 -56.24 -94.68 -54.86
N GLN A 375 -55.82 -94.22 -56.03
CA GLN A 375 -54.93 -93.06 -56.14
C GLN A 375 -55.65 -91.73 -55.86
N MET A 376 -56.95 -91.63 -56.16
CA MET A 376 -57.70 -90.38 -56.00
C MET A 376 -58.02 -90.05 -54.52
N ASP A 377 -58.18 -91.07 -53.67
CA ASP A 377 -58.47 -90.87 -52.24
C ASP A 377 -57.23 -90.52 -51.41
N VAL A 378 -56.04 -90.86 -51.91
CA VAL A 378 -54.75 -90.46 -51.29
C VAL A 378 -54.45 -88.99 -51.58
N GLU A 379 -54.69 -88.52 -52.81
CA GLU A 379 -54.51 -87.11 -53.19
C GLU A 379 -55.41 -86.18 -52.36
N LYS A 380 -56.69 -86.54 -52.18
CA LYS A 380 -57.63 -85.75 -51.33
C LYS A 380 -57.21 -85.63 -49.87
N ARG A 381 -56.57 -86.65 -49.29
CA ARG A 381 -56.07 -86.60 -47.91
C ARG A 381 -54.83 -85.72 -47.77
N LEU A 382 -53.98 -85.69 -48.79
CA LEU A 382 -52.77 -84.87 -48.81
C LEU A 382 -53.13 -83.38 -48.92
N GLU A 383 -54.06 -83.02 -49.81
CA GLU A 383 -54.56 -81.65 -49.96
C GLU A 383 -55.17 -81.09 -48.66
N ALA A 384 -55.95 -81.92 -47.94
CA ALA A 384 -56.52 -81.53 -46.65
C ALA A 384 -55.47 -81.31 -45.55
N MET A 385 -54.34 -82.02 -45.59
CA MET A 385 -53.23 -81.83 -44.66
C MET A 385 -52.47 -80.53 -44.95
N VAL A 386 -52.21 -80.23 -46.23
CA VAL A 386 -51.54 -79.01 -46.68
C VAL A 386 -52.34 -77.75 -46.32
N LEU A 387 -53.66 -77.76 -46.49
CA LEU A 387 -54.53 -76.63 -46.11
C LEU A 387 -54.53 -76.36 -44.60
N ARG A 388 -54.43 -77.41 -43.78
CA ARG A 388 -54.38 -77.29 -42.32
C ARG A 388 -53.04 -76.75 -41.82
N GLU A 389 -51.96 -77.03 -42.53
CA GLU A 389 -50.62 -76.53 -42.22
C GLU A 389 -50.45 -75.07 -42.66
N ALA A 390 -51.02 -74.69 -43.81
CA ALA A 390 -51.09 -73.29 -44.26
C ALA A 390 -51.86 -72.42 -43.25
N ALA A 391 -53.04 -72.86 -42.80
CA ALA A 391 -53.83 -72.12 -41.81
C ALA A 391 -53.13 -71.96 -40.44
N LYS A 392 -52.30 -72.95 -40.03
CA LYS A 392 -51.48 -72.83 -38.81
C LYS A 392 -50.34 -71.83 -38.96
N LYS A 393 -49.76 -71.74 -40.16
CA LYS A 393 -48.68 -70.80 -40.46
C LYS A 393 -49.22 -69.36 -40.48
N ASP A 394 -50.35 -69.14 -41.14
CA ASP A 394 -51.00 -67.81 -41.18
C ASP A 394 -51.37 -67.32 -39.78
N ALA A 395 -51.92 -68.18 -38.92
CA ALA A 395 -52.22 -67.83 -37.52
C ALA A 395 -50.95 -67.51 -36.69
N ALA A 396 -49.84 -68.19 -36.96
CA ALA A 396 -48.56 -67.94 -36.28
C ALA A 396 -47.92 -66.62 -36.74
N ASP A 397 -48.06 -66.27 -38.02
CA ASP A 397 -47.57 -65.01 -38.59
C ASP A 397 -48.42 -63.82 -38.12
N GLU A 398 -49.74 -63.95 -38.02
CA GLU A 398 -50.62 -62.93 -37.44
C GLU A 398 -50.29 -62.63 -35.96
N GLU A 399 -50.04 -63.65 -35.13
CA GLU A 399 -49.66 -63.45 -33.73
C GLU A 399 -48.27 -62.81 -33.59
N ARG A 400 -47.35 -63.09 -34.53
CA ARG A 400 -46.04 -62.42 -34.60
C ARG A 400 -46.21 -60.94 -34.94
N GLU A 401 -46.99 -60.61 -35.96
CA GLU A 401 -47.29 -59.21 -36.32
C GLU A 401 -47.94 -58.46 -35.17
N ARG A 402 -48.84 -59.10 -34.41
CA ARG A 402 -49.51 -58.49 -33.28
C ARG A 402 -48.54 -58.17 -32.13
N ARG A 403 -47.59 -59.07 -31.85
CA ARG A 403 -46.51 -58.85 -30.88
C ARG A 403 -45.56 -57.76 -31.33
N ASP A 404 -45.16 -57.76 -32.59
CA ASP A 404 -44.25 -56.75 -33.14
C ASP A 404 -44.89 -55.36 -33.15
N LYS A 405 -46.18 -55.25 -33.52
CA LYS A 405 -46.95 -53.99 -33.41
C LYS A 405 -47.11 -53.51 -31.97
N ALA A 406 -47.29 -54.42 -31.01
CA ALA A 406 -47.35 -54.07 -29.59
C ALA A 406 -45.98 -53.59 -29.05
N ALA A 407 -44.90 -54.25 -29.44
CA ALA A 407 -43.53 -53.85 -29.10
C ALA A 407 -43.17 -52.48 -29.69
N LEU A 408 -43.59 -52.21 -30.93
CA LEU A 408 -43.39 -50.91 -31.58
C LEU A 408 -44.11 -49.79 -30.82
N LYS A 409 -45.36 -50.01 -30.41
CA LYS A 409 -46.14 -49.05 -29.60
C LYS A 409 -45.51 -48.81 -28.23
N TYR A 410 -45.03 -49.88 -27.58
CA TYR A 410 -44.34 -49.78 -26.29
C TYR A 410 -43.04 -48.97 -26.39
N ASN A 411 -42.21 -49.26 -27.39
CA ASN A 411 -40.97 -48.51 -27.65
C ASN A 411 -41.24 -47.04 -27.99
N ALA A 412 -42.28 -46.74 -28.80
CA ALA A 412 -42.68 -45.37 -29.10
C ALA A 412 -43.11 -44.60 -27.85
N LYS A 413 -43.87 -45.25 -26.94
CA LYS A 413 -44.28 -44.66 -25.67
C LYS A 413 -43.08 -44.40 -24.75
N LEU A 414 -42.16 -45.35 -24.66
CA LEU A 414 -40.93 -45.21 -23.86
C LEU A 414 -40.07 -44.04 -24.37
N MET A 415 -39.91 -43.91 -25.69
CA MET A 415 -39.19 -42.78 -26.29
C MET A 415 -39.87 -41.43 -26.03
N ALA A 416 -41.21 -41.39 -26.03
CA ALA A 416 -41.95 -40.17 -25.70
C ALA A 416 -41.76 -39.78 -24.22
N GLU A 417 -41.78 -40.76 -23.31
CA GLU A 417 -41.56 -40.53 -21.88
C GLU A 417 -40.12 -40.08 -21.57
N THR A 418 -39.11 -40.68 -22.22
CA THR A 418 -37.71 -40.27 -22.05
C THR A 418 -37.46 -38.87 -22.60
N ASN A 419 -38.01 -38.54 -23.77
CA ASN A 419 -37.93 -37.18 -24.34
C ASN A 419 -38.62 -36.15 -23.45
N LYS A 420 -39.78 -36.48 -22.87
CA LYS A 420 -40.48 -35.62 -21.91
C LYS A 420 -39.64 -35.38 -20.66
N SER A 421 -39.07 -36.44 -20.07
CA SER A 421 -38.19 -36.32 -18.89
C SER A 421 -36.95 -35.47 -19.18
N LEU A 422 -36.37 -35.59 -20.38
CA LEU A 422 -35.20 -34.82 -20.79
C LEU A 422 -35.53 -33.34 -20.96
N MET A 423 -36.69 -33.03 -21.54
CA MET A 423 -37.20 -31.65 -21.66
C MET A 423 -37.48 -31.03 -20.28
N GLU A 424 -38.14 -31.75 -19.39
CA GLU A 424 -38.39 -31.27 -18.02
C GLU A 424 -37.08 -31.05 -17.24
N SER A 425 -36.08 -31.91 -17.42
CA SER A 425 -34.76 -31.73 -16.81
C SER A 425 -34.03 -30.50 -17.37
N LYS A 426 -34.12 -30.26 -18.69
CA LYS A 426 -33.55 -29.05 -19.32
C LYS A 426 -34.22 -27.78 -18.83
N VAL A 427 -35.55 -27.79 -18.72
CA VAL A 427 -36.31 -26.65 -18.18
C VAL A 427 -35.92 -26.40 -16.72
N ARG A 428 -35.86 -27.45 -15.89
CA ARG A 428 -35.42 -27.32 -14.49
C ARG A 428 -34.00 -26.77 -14.38
N ALA A 429 -33.04 -27.29 -15.14
CA ALA A 429 -31.67 -26.79 -15.16
C ALA A 429 -31.60 -25.33 -15.63
N GLY A 430 -32.33 -24.96 -16.67
CA GLY A 430 -32.41 -23.58 -17.16
C GLY A 430 -33.00 -22.62 -16.12
N THR A 431 -34.08 -23.02 -15.45
CA THR A 431 -34.67 -22.20 -14.38
C THR A 431 -33.76 -22.06 -13.16
N ALA A 432 -33.00 -23.10 -12.81
CA ALA A 432 -32.02 -23.07 -11.73
C ALA A 432 -30.84 -22.13 -12.08
N GLN A 433 -30.31 -22.21 -13.30
CA GLN A 433 -29.28 -21.30 -13.79
C GLN A 433 -29.75 -19.85 -13.80
N GLN A 434 -30.95 -19.58 -14.31
CA GLN A 434 -31.54 -18.23 -14.28
C GLN A 434 -31.73 -17.71 -12.85
N ALA A 435 -32.13 -18.57 -11.90
CA ALA A 435 -32.26 -18.20 -10.50
C ALA A 435 -30.89 -17.88 -9.86
N GLU A 436 -29.83 -18.62 -10.22
CA GLU A 436 -28.46 -18.32 -9.78
C GLU A 436 -27.94 -17.02 -10.41
N GLU A 437 -28.12 -16.81 -11.71
CA GLU A 437 -27.76 -15.58 -12.41
C GLU A 437 -28.48 -14.36 -11.80
N MET A 438 -29.77 -14.49 -11.48
CA MET A 438 -30.54 -13.47 -10.76
C MET A 438 -29.96 -13.17 -9.38
N LYS A 439 -29.58 -14.20 -8.61
CA LYS A 439 -28.92 -14.02 -7.31
C LYS A 439 -27.59 -13.30 -7.45
N TYR A 440 -26.76 -13.69 -8.41
CA TYR A 440 -25.49 -13.02 -8.68
C TYR A 440 -25.71 -11.57 -9.11
N ALA A 441 -26.62 -11.31 -10.04
CA ALA A 441 -26.95 -9.96 -10.49
C ALA A 441 -27.44 -9.07 -9.32
N GLN A 442 -28.26 -9.63 -8.43
CA GLN A 442 -28.73 -8.92 -7.24
C GLN A 442 -27.57 -8.63 -6.27
N GLN A 443 -26.68 -9.59 -6.01
CA GLN A 443 -25.49 -9.39 -5.18
C GLN A 443 -24.57 -8.30 -5.74
N PHE A 444 -24.37 -8.24 -7.06
CA PHE A 444 -23.57 -7.20 -7.69
C PHE A 444 -24.24 -5.82 -7.59
N ARG A 445 -25.58 -5.75 -7.70
CA ARG A 445 -26.31 -4.50 -7.46
C ARG A 445 -26.16 -4.03 -6.02
N THR A 446 -26.40 -4.90 -5.04
CA THR A 446 -26.29 -4.54 -3.61
C THR A 446 -24.85 -4.16 -3.26
N ALA A 447 -23.85 -4.92 -3.70
CA ALA A 447 -22.45 -4.59 -3.47
C ALA A 447 -22.04 -3.25 -4.13
N GLY A 448 -22.60 -2.95 -5.31
CA GLY A 448 -22.42 -1.66 -5.98
C GLY A 448 -23.04 -0.50 -5.20
N GLU A 449 -24.26 -0.67 -4.70
CA GLU A 449 -24.96 0.31 -3.86
C GLU A 449 -24.23 0.54 -2.53
N ASP A 450 -23.78 -0.53 -1.87
CA ASP A 450 -23.04 -0.46 -0.60
C ASP A 450 -21.69 0.25 -0.79
N TYR A 451 -20.97 -0.04 -1.86
CA TYR A 451 -19.74 0.68 -2.20
C TYR A 451 -19.99 2.18 -2.41
N GLN A 452 -21.08 2.54 -3.11
CA GLN A 452 -21.46 3.94 -3.28
C GLN A 452 -21.82 4.61 -1.94
N ARG A 453 -22.60 3.93 -1.08
CA ARG A 453 -22.95 4.41 0.26
C ARG A 453 -21.70 4.62 1.12
N GLU A 454 -20.77 3.67 1.11
CA GLU A 454 -19.49 3.82 1.81
C GLU A 454 -18.67 5.00 1.30
N GLU A 455 -18.61 5.20 -0.01
CA GLU A 455 -17.85 6.30 -0.61
C GLU A 455 -18.49 7.67 -0.29
N ILE A 456 -19.83 7.75 -0.27
CA ILE A 456 -20.56 8.93 0.21
C ILE A 456 -20.27 9.17 1.69
N ASN A 457 -20.33 8.13 2.54
CA ASN A 457 -20.04 8.23 3.96
C ASN A 457 -18.59 8.67 4.22
N ARG A 458 -17.61 8.17 3.45
CA ARG A 458 -16.22 8.62 3.51
C ARG A 458 -16.08 10.10 3.15
N LYS A 459 -16.78 10.56 2.12
CA LYS A 459 -16.79 11.99 1.75
C LYS A 459 -17.42 12.85 2.85
N ILE A 460 -18.53 12.41 3.43
CA ILE A 460 -19.18 13.10 4.56
C ILE A 460 -18.25 13.15 5.78
N ALA A 461 -17.62 12.02 6.14
CA ALA A 461 -16.67 11.95 7.24
C ALA A 461 -15.47 12.88 7.03
N LYS A 462 -14.92 12.92 5.80
CA LYS A 462 -13.84 13.85 5.45
C LYS A 462 -14.29 15.31 5.54
N ARG A 463 -15.52 15.61 5.13
CA ARG A 463 -16.10 16.97 5.25
C ARG A 463 -16.29 17.37 6.71
N LYS A 464 -16.83 16.47 7.55
CA LYS A 464 -16.97 16.69 9.00
C LYS A 464 -15.61 16.88 9.67
N ALA A 465 -14.60 16.09 9.33
CA ALA A 465 -13.25 16.25 9.85
C ALA A 465 -12.63 17.59 9.44
N MET A 466 -12.84 18.03 8.19
CA MET A 466 -12.40 19.33 7.71
C MET A 466 -13.11 20.48 8.43
N GLN A 467 -14.42 20.37 8.66
CA GLN A 467 -15.20 21.35 9.44
C GLN A 467 -14.73 21.40 10.89
N ALA A 468 -14.46 20.26 11.53
CA ALA A 468 -13.92 20.21 12.88
C ALA A 468 -12.54 20.88 12.95
N HIS A 469 -11.66 20.60 11.98
CA HIS A 469 -10.36 21.25 11.89
C HIS A 469 -10.49 22.76 11.65
N GLN A 470 -11.42 23.20 10.81
CA GLN A 470 -11.73 24.61 10.60
C GLN A 470 -12.22 25.27 11.89
N ALA A 471 -13.09 24.61 12.65
CA ALA A 471 -13.57 25.09 13.94
C ALA A 471 -12.41 25.24 14.95
N GLN A 472 -11.51 24.25 15.03
CA GLN A 472 -10.30 24.34 15.86
C GLN A 472 -9.39 25.50 15.44
N LEU A 473 -9.23 25.73 14.13
CA LEU A 473 -8.44 26.85 13.61
C LEU A 473 -9.09 28.19 13.97
N MET A 474 -10.41 28.31 13.81
CA MET A 474 -11.18 29.48 14.21
C MET A 474 -11.07 29.74 15.71
N GLU A 475 -11.10 28.69 16.53
CA GLU A 475 -10.89 28.79 17.97
C GLU A 475 -9.46 29.24 18.30
N GLN A 476 -8.45 28.72 17.61
CA GLN A 476 -7.06 29.19 17.77
C GLN A 476 -6.90 30.65 17.35
N ILE A 477 -7.54 31.09 16.27
CA ILE A 477 -7.55 32.49 15.83
C ILE A 477 -8.26 33.35 16.87
N ALA A 478 -9.42 32.91 17.39
CA ALA A 478 -10.16 33.60 18.44
C ALA A 478 -9.32 33.72 19.71
N ARG A 479 -8.67 32.64 20.17
CA ARG A 479 -7.72 32.65 21.30
C ARG A 479 -6.56 33.62 21.03
N LYS A 480 -5.95 33.60 19.84
CA LYS A 480 -4.86 34.53 19.49
C LYS A 480 -5.31 35.99 19.38
N LYS A 481 -6.55 36.25 18.98
CA LYS A 481 -7.15 37.59 18.97
C LYS A 481 -7.55 38.07 20.37
N ALA A 482 -8.05 37.16 21.21
CA ALA A 482 -8.44 37.43 22.59
C ALA A 482 -7.24 37.62 23.53
N VAL A 483 -6.05 37.10 23.17
CA VAL A 483 -4.80 37.55 23.79
C VAL A 483 -4.54 38.98 23.32
N ASP A 484 -5.04 39.93 24.11
CA ASP A 484 -4.80 41.35 23.91
C ASP A 484 -3.29 41.61 23.83
N LYS A 485 -2.81 41.93 22.63
CA LYS A 485 -1.40 42.30 22.40
C LYS A 485 -0.95 43.52 23.19
N PHE A 486 -1.89 44.25 23.78
CA PHE A 486 -1.67 45.46 24.57
C PHE A 486 -1.76 45.24 26.09
N ALA A 487 -2.14 44.03 26.54
CA ALA A 487 -2.14 43.71 27.96
C ALA A 487 -0.73 43.28 28.39
N MET A 488 -0.15 43.98 29.39
CA MET A 488 1.12 43.58 29.99
C MET A 488 1.05 42.13 30.47
N SER A 489 2.09 41.35 30.18
CA SER A 489 2.21 39.97 30.64
C SER A 489 2.14 39.90 32.17
N GLY A 490 1.70 38.77 32.72
CA GLY A 490 1.58 38.61 34.18
C GLY A 490 2.90 38.88 34.94
N SER A 491 4.04 38.62 34.30
CA SER A 491 5.39 38.95 34.79
C SER A 491 5.67 40.45 34.75
N GLU A 492 5.40 41.14 33.64
CA GLU A 492 5.56 42.60 33.53
C GLU A 492 4.62 43.33 34.50
N ARG A 493 3.39 42.83 34.67
CA ARG A 493 2.43 43.37 35.65
C ARG A 493 2.93 43.22 37.08
N LYS A 494 3.64 42.13 37.42
CA LYS A 494 4.27 41.94 38.73
C LYS A 494 5.44 42.89 38.97
N VAL A 495 6.31 43.07 37.96
CA VAL A 495 7.43 44.03 38.03
C VAL A 495 6.90 45.46 38.15
N ASN A 496 5.85 45.78 37.40
CA ASN A 496 5.22 47.11 37.41
C ASN A 496 4.18 47.27 38.53
N ALA A 497 3.95 46.27 39.37
CA ALA A 497 2.87 46.28 40.37
C ALA A 497 2.99 47.44 41.36
N ALA A 498 4.21 47.75 41.80
CA ALA A 498 4.46 48.88 42.68
C ALA A 498 4.15 50.24 42.02
N LEU A 499 4.38 50.37 40.71
CA LEU A 499 4.09 51.57 39.94
C LEU A 499 2.59 51.69 39.64
N LEU A 500 1.95 50.57 39.26
CA LEU A 500 0.51 50.49 39.01
C LEU A 500 -0.29 50.78 40.28
N ASN A 501 0.11 50.24 41.43
CA ASN A 501 -0.56 50.52 42.71
C ASN A 501 -0.42 52.01 43.09
N LYS A 502 0.72 52.65 42.80
CA LYS A 502 0.87 54.11 42.99
C LYS A 502 -0.04 54.91 42.06
N LEU A 503 -0.15 54.52 40.79
CA LEU A 503 -1.08 55.12 39.82
C LEU A 503 -2.55 54.93 40.23
N THR A 504 -2.89 53.81 40.85
CA THR A 504 -4.27 53.50 41.26
C THR A 504 -4.66 54.21 42.56
N ASN A 505 -3.71 54.42 43.47
CA ASN A 505 -3.95 55.01 44.79
C ASN A 505 -3.73 56.54 44.84
N ASP A 506 -3.16 57.16 43.81
CA ASP A 506 -2.97 58.62 43.70
C ASP A 506 -3.83 59.21 42.55
N PRO A 507 -5.07 59.64 42.85
CA PRO A 507 -6.00 60.15 41.82
C PRO A 507 -5.52 61.45 41.17
N VAL A 508 -4.72 62.26 41.88
CA VAL A 508 -4.17 63.53 41.39
C VAL A 508 -3.10 63.28 40.31
N PHE A 509 -2.35 62.19 40.44
CA PHE A 509 -1.36 61.79 39.44
C PHE A 509 -2.01 61.23 38.17
N MET A 510 -3.11 60.48 38.29
CA MET A 510 -3.90 60.01 37.13
C MET A 510 -4.49 61.16 36.31
N GLU A 511 -5.01 62.20 36.95
CA GLU A 511 -5.57 63.37 36.26
C GLU A 511 -4.49 64.16 35.49
N LYS A 512 -3.27 64.27 36.05
CA LYS A 512 -2.10 64.84 35.35
C LYS A 512 -1.64 63.99 34.16
N LEU A 513 -1.75 62.66 34.28
CA LEU A 513 -1.43 61.73 33.20
C LEU A 513 -2.43 61.83 32.04
N ASP A 514 -3.72 61.92 32.35
CA ASP A 514 -4.80 62.11 31.37
C ASP A 514 -4.70 63.47 30.65
N GLN A 515 -4.35 64.55 31.36
CA GLN A 515 -4.03 65.84 30.73
C GLN A 515 -2.85 65.75 29.77
N LYS A 516 -1.80 64.98 30.11
CA LYS A 516 -0.63 64.75 29.24
C LYS A 516 -0.94 63.88 28.02
N LEU A 517 -1.83 62.89 28.15
CA LEU A 517 -2.25 62.00 27.06
C LEU A 517 -3.26 62.65 26.12
N ARG A 518 -4.12 63.55 26.61
CA ARG A 518 -5.05 64.35 25.79
C ARG A 518 -4.40 65.58 25.15
N ALA A 519 -3.27 66.07 25.68
CA ALA A 519 -2.53 67.15 25.06
C ALA A 519 -1.91 66.67 23.73
N PRO A 520 -2.20 67.33 22.58
CA PRO A 520 -1.63 66.93 21.30
C PRO A 520 -0.10 67.05 21.35
N SER A 521 0.59 65.92 21.22
CA SER A 521 2.05 65.84 21.11
C SER A 521 2.54 66.76 19.99
N ARG A 522 3.13 67.90 20.37
CA ARG A 522 3.66 68.92 19.45
C ARG A 522 4.94 68.49 18.71
N GLN A 523 5.44 67.26 18.87
CA GLN A 523 6.77 66.87 18.39
C GLN A 523 6.85 65.98 17.15
N ASN A 524 5.73 65.58 16.53
CA ASN A 524 5.78 64.72 15.32
C ASN A 524 5.24 65.35 14.02
N ARG A 525 5.12 66.68 13.94
CA ARG A 525 4.71 67.38 12.71
C ARG A 525 5.91 67.88 11.91
N ALA A 526 6.84 66.99 11.57
CA ALA A 526 7.91 67.29 10.61
C ALA A 526 8.51 66.01 10.02
N ARG A 527 7.71 65.21 9.29
CA ARG A 527 8.13 64.27 8.23
C ARG A 527 6.96 63.34 7.83
N SER A 528 6.03 63.85 7.03
CA SER A 528 5.23 63.00 6.13
C SER A 528 4.59 63.86 5.04
N SER A 529 5.42 64.55 4.27
CA SER A 529 5.04 65.09 2.96
C SER A 529 5.77 64.26 1.91
N GLY A 530 5.01 63.44 1.18
CA GLY A 530 5.49 62.52 0.14
C GLY A 530 5.09 61.09 0.52
N GLY A 531 4.24 60.37 -0.20
CA GLY A 531 3.59 60.60 -1.48
C GLY A 531 3.06 59.24 -1.96
N LEU A 532 2.11 59.29 -2.90
CA LEU A 532 1.59 58.17 -3.70
C LEU A 532 0.62 57.24 -2.93
N GLY A 533 -0.69 57.17 -3.21
CA GLY A 533 -1.36 57.24 -4.52
C GLY A 533 -1.30 55.86 -5.18
N ILE A 534 -2.46 55.36 -5.66
CA ILE A 534 -2.78 54.01 -6.18
C ILE A 534 -3.48 53.15 -5.11
N GLY A 535 -4.69 52.64 -5.27
CA GLY A 535 -5.59 52.59 -6.42
C GLY A 535 -6.61 51.51 -6.11
N SER A 536 -7.87 51.92 -5.93
CA SER A 536 -9.03 51.04 -5.77
C SER A 536 -9.53 50.65 -7.15
N MET A 537 -9.64 49.35 -7.42
CA MET A 537 -10.52 48.82 -8.45
C MET A 537 -11.21 47.58 -7.90
N GLY A 538 -12.46 47.43 -8.32
CA GLY A 538 -13.36 46.34 -7.96
C GLY A 538 -13.18 45.10 -8.80
#